data_AF-A0A2D4P4S9-F1
#
_entry.id   AF-A0A2D4P4S9-F1
#
_cell.length_a   1.000
_cell.length_b   1.000
_cell.length_c   1.000
_cell.angle_alpha   90.00
_cell.angle_beta   90.00
_cell.angle_gamma   90.00
#
_symmetry.space_group_name_H-M   'P 1'
#
loop_
_entity.id
_entity.type
_entity.pdbx_description
1 polymer ?
#
loop_
_entity_poly.entity_id
_entity_poly.type
_entity_poly.pdbx_seq_one_letter_code
_entity_poly.pdbx_strand_id
1 'polypeptide(L)'
;PSRELSPHESPMSGWAALGLSYKVQWPLHILFTPAVLEKYNVVFKYLLSVRRVQAELQHCWALQMRCKCLESRRTDAIKWQLRHHMTFLVDNLQYYLQVDVLESQFSQLLQQINSTRDFESIRLAHDHFLSNLLAQSFILLKPAFHCLNEILDLCHSFCSLVSQNRGPLDERGTAQLSILAKGFSCQSSLLFKILSSVHNHQINSDLAQLLLRLDYNKYYTHAGGTLGSVGLE
;
A
#
# COMPACT_ATOMS: atom_id res chain seq x y z
N PRO A 1 28.73 10.37 -20.96
CA PRO A 1 29.46 9.27 -20.29
C PRO A 1 28.50 8.46 -19.42
N SER A 2 28.02 7.36 -20.00
CA SER A 2 27.14 6.36 -19.42
C SER A 2 27.79 5.78 -18.16
N ARG A 3 27.18 5.98 -17.01
CA ARG A 3 27.63 5.35 -15.75
C ARG A 3 27.10 3.92 -15.77
N GLU A 4 27.96 2.99 -16.15
CA GLU A 4 27.72 1.55 -16.02
C GLU A 4 27.37 1.24 -14.56
N LEU A 5 26.16 0.72 -14.34
CA LEU A 5 25.74 0.18 -13.05
C LEU A 5 26.41 -1.19 -12.86
N SER A 6 27.07 -1.33 -11.72
CA SER A 6 27.72 -2.54 -11.23
C SER A 6 26.79 -3.78 -11.24
N PRO A 7 27.32 -4.99 -11.53
CA PRO A 7 26.53 -6.21 -11.63
C PRO A 7 26.42 -6.89 -10.25
N HIS A 8 25.49 -6.49 -9.39
CA HIS A 8 25.11 -7.33 -8.25
C HIS A 8 23.65 -7.10 -7.86
N GLU A 9 22.95 -8.23 -7.72
CA GLU A 9 21.51 -8.42 -7.48
C GLU A 9 20.61 -8.23 -8.71
N SER A 10 20.48 -9.31 -9.49
CA SER A 10 19.33 -9.47 -10.37
C SER A 10 18.05 -9.39 -9.51
N PRO A 11 17.11 -8.49 -9.79
CA PRO A 11 15.88 -8.38 -9.02
C PRO A 11 15.15 -9.72 -9.01
N MET A 12 14.68 -10.14 -7.83
CA MET A 12 14.02 -11.44 -7.60
C MET A 12 12.80 -11.69 -8.50
N SER A 13 12.25 -10.62 -9.12
CA SER A 13 11.11 -10.67 -10.03
C SER A 13 11.15 -9.45 -10.97
N GLY A 14 10.63 -9.61 -12.20
CA GLY A 14 10.50 -8.51 -13.16
C GLY A 14 9.67 -7.33 -12.63
N TRP A 15 8.78 -7.58 -11.65
CA TRP A 15 8.02 -6.54 -10.97
C TRP A 15 8.87 -5.66 -10.05
N ALA A 16 9.88 -6.24 -9.38
CA ALA A 16 10.82 -5.47 -8.56
C ALA A 16 11.81 -4.67 -9.42
N ALA A 17 12.05 -5.14 -10.66
CA ALA A 17 12.89 -4.48 -11.65
C ALA A 17 12.21 -3.29 -12.34
N LEU A 18 10.88 -3.24 -12.33
CA LEU A 18 10.11 -2.30 -13.13
C LEU A 18 10.29 -0.87 -12.60
N GLY A 19 10.63 0.06 -13.48
CA GLY A 19 10.69 1.48 -13.18
C GLY A 19 10.18 2.30 -14.35
N LEU A 20 9.81 3.54 -14.08
CA LEU A 20 9.38 4.49 -15.10
C LEU A 20 10.50 5.51 -15.36
N SER A 21 10.92 5.62 -16.61
CA SER A 21 11.84 6.67 -17.04
C SER A 21 11.08 7.69 -17.88
N TYR A 22 11.03 8.93 -17.40
CA TYR A 22 10.42 10.04 -18.12
C TYR A 22 11.49 10.98 -18.69
N LYS A 23 11.53 11.14 -20.01
CA LYS A 23 12.47 12.03 -20.70
C LYS A 23 11.92 13.45 -20.73
N VAL A 24 12.37 14.28 -19.78
CA VAL A 24 11.96 15.68 -19.66
C VAL A 24 12.61 16.52 -20.75
N GLN A 25 11.80 17.31 -21.46
CA GLN A 25 12.27 18.25 -22.48
C GLN A 25 12.69 19.59 -21.86
N TRP A 26 13.59 20.30 -22.55
CA TRP A 26 13.91 21.69 -22.22
C TRP A 26 12.64 22.57 -22.36
N PRO A 27 12.37 23.53 -21.45
CA PRO A 27 13.18 23.95 -20.30
C PRO A 27 12.86 23.24 -18.98
N LEU A 28 11.89 22.32 -18.91
CA LEU A 28 11.34 21.78 -17.66
C LEU A 28 12.31 20.90 -16.84
N HIS A 29 13.43 20.47 -17.42
CA HIS A 29 14.48 19.72 -16.72
C HIS A 29 15.08 20.44 -15.50
N ILE A 30 14.96 21.76 -15.41
CA ILE A 30 15.37 22.54 -14.23
C ILE A 30 14.51 22.25 -12.99
N LEU A 31 13.26 21.84 -13.20
CA LEU A 31 12.32 21.44 -12.14
C LEU A 31 12.37 19.92 -11.96
N PHE A 32 12.25 19.15 -13.05
CA PHE A 32 12.27 17.69 -13.02
C PHE A 32 13.69 17.15 -13.18
N THR A 33 14.51 17.37 -12.16
CA THR A 33 15.87 16.85 -12.09
C THR A 33 15.87 15.32 -11.98
N PRO A 34 16.99 14.63 -12.32
CA PRO A 34 17.09 13.18 -12.15
C PRO A 34 16.78 12.71 -10.71
N ALA A 35 17.15 13.49 -9.70
CA ALA A 35 16.86 13.17 -8.29
C ALA A 35 15.36 13.25 -7.97
N VAL A 36 14.65 14.22 -8.55
CA VAL A 36 13.19 14.36 -8.44
C VAL A 36 12.47 13.19 -9.12
N LEU A 37 12.92 12.81 -10.32
CA LEU A 37 12.35 11.68 -11.05
C LEU A 37 12.55 10.35 -10.31
N GLU A 38 13.67 10.16 -9.61
CA GLU A 38 13.88 8.96 -8.80
C GLU A 38 12.90 8.89 -7.62
N LYS A 39 12.63 10.02 -6.95
CA LYS A 39 11.59 10.09 -5.89
C LYS A 39 10.22 9.72 -6.44
N TYR A 40 9.85 10.20 -7.63
CA TYR A 40 8.61 9.77 -8.29
C TYR A 40 8.60 8.28 -8.63
N ASN A 41 9.71 7.73 -9.07
CA ASN A 41 9.84 6.31 -9.38
C ASN A 41 9.64 5.43 -8.14
N VAL A 42 10.13 5.87 -6.98
CA VAL A 42 9.87 5.21 -5.68
C VAL A 42 8.37 5.17 -5.37
N VAL A 43 7.68 6.32 -5.47
CA VAL A 43 6.22 6.40 -5.27
C VAL A 43 5.47 5.52 -6.28
N PHE A 44 5.86 5.58 -7.56
CA PHE A 44 5.27 4.77 -8.62
C PHE A 44 5.37 3.27 -8.35
N LYS A 45 6.56 2.76 -8.02
CA LYS A 45 6.78 1.34 -7.71
C LYS A 45 5.90 0.88 -6.55
N TYR A 46 5.80 1.71 -5.51
CA TYR A 46 4.97 1.42 -4.35
C TYR A 46 3.48 1.36 -4.70
N LEU A 47 2.95 2.38 -5.38
CA LEU A 47 1.55 2.42 -5.81
C LEU A 47 1.20 1.25 -6.74
N LEU A 48 2.12 0.91 -7.64
CA LEU A 48 1.95 -0.22 -8.55
C LEU A 48 1.89 -1.55 -7.78
N SER A 49 2.74 -1.74 -6.78
CA SER A 49 2.73 -2.94 -5.92
C SER A 49 1.38 -3.11 -5.22
N VAL A 50 0.87 -2.05 -4.59
CA VAL A 50 -0.46 -2.05 -3.95
C VAL A 50 -1.56 -2.37 -4.95
N ARG A 51 -1.56 -1.71 -6.12
CA ARG A 51 -2.57 -1.94 -7.17
C ARG A 51 -2.51 -3.36 -7.73
N ARG A 52 -1.32 -3.93 -7.85
CA ARG A 52 -1.12 -5.30 -8.32
C ARG A 52 -1.71 -6.31 -7.33
N VAL A 53 -1.39 -6.20 -6.04
CA VAL A 53 -1.98 -7.06 -5.00
C VAL A 53 -3.51 -6.97 -5.00
N GLN A 54 -4.05 -5.76 -5.11
CA GLN A 54 -5.48 -5.53 -5.20
C GLN A 54 -6.11 -6.30 -6.38
N ALA A 55 -5.51 -6.20 -7.57
CA ALA A 55 -5.98 -6.90 -8.76
C ALA A 55 -5.85 -8.43 -8.62
N GLU A 56 -4.78 -8.93 -8.02
CA GLU A 56 -4.61 -10.37 -7.77
C GLU A 56 -5.64 -10.92 -6.79
N LEU A 57 -5.97 -10.18 -5.72
CA LEU A 57 -7.02 -10.55 -4.77
C LEU A 57 -8.40 -10.58 -5.45
N GLN A 58 -8.71 -9.59 -6.30
CA GLN A 58 -9.93 -9.55 -7.10
C GLN A 58 -10.00 -10.73 -8.10
N HIS A 59 -8.87 -11.07 -8.73
CA HIS A 59 -8.79 -12.23 -9.61
C HIS A 59 -9.06 -13.54 -8.86
N CYS A 60 -8.46 -13.71 -7.68
CA CYS A 60 -8.72 -14.86 -6.81
C CYS A 60 -10.18 -14.94 -6.39
N TRP A 61 -10.83 -13.79 -6.15
CA TRP A 61 -12.26 -13.76 -5.89
C TRP A 61 -13.08 -14.27 -7.07
N ALA A 62 -12.79 -13.78 -8.28
CA ALA A 62 -13.47 -14.21 -9.49
C ALA A 62 -13.29 -15.71 -9.76
N LEU A 63 -12.07 -16.22 -9.54
CA LEU A 63 -11.76 -17.66 -9.68
C LEU A 63 -12.60 -18.50 -8.70
N GLN A 64 -12.62 -18.13 -7.42
CA GLN A 64 -13.39 -18.84 -6.40
C GLN A 64 -14.90 -18.77 -6.67
N MET A 65 -15.42 -17.65 -7.19
CA MET A 65 -16.84 -17.50 -7.52
C MET A 65 -17.26 -18.43 -8.66
N ARG A 66 -16.39 -18.65 -9.66
CA ARG A 66 -16.63 -19.59 -10.76
C ARG A 66 -16.62 -21.05 -10.28
N CYS A 67 -15.85 -21.37 -9.24
CA CYS A 67 -15.74 -22.71 -8.67
C CYS A 67 -16.81 -23.05 -7.62
N LYS A 68 -17.65 -22.09 -7.16
CA LYS A 68 -18.74 -22.33 -6.18
C LYS A 68 -19.78 -23.37 -6.62
N CYS A 69 -19.74 -23.83 -7.86
CA CYS A 69 -20.60 -24.91 -8.36
C CYS A 69 -20.18 -26.30 -7.84
N LEU A 70 -19.03 -26.43 -7.17
CA LEU A 70 -18.44 -27.71 -6.76
C LEU A 70 -18.15 -27.69 -5.24
N GLU A 71 -19.12 -28.12 -4.44
CA GLU A 71 -19.06 -28.44 -2.99
C GLU A 71 -18.45 -27.40 -2.02
N SER A 72 -19.29 -26.85 -1.12
CA SER A 72 -18.88 -25.97 -0.02
C SER A 72 -18.36 -26.76 1.19
N ARG A 73 -17.09 -26.58 1.58
CA ARG A 73 -16.51 -27.16 2.81
C ARG A 73 -16.01 -26.09 3.78
N ARG A 74 -15.87 -26.46 5.07
CA ARG A 74 -15.42 -25.57 6.17
C ARG A 74 -14.08 -24.87 5.90
N THR A 75 -13.17 -25.49 5.14
CA THR A 75 -11.89 -24.89 4.71
C THR A 75 -12.08 -23.67 3.79
N ASP A 76 -13.18 -23.62 3.04
CA ASP A 76 -13.47 -22.50 2.14
C ASP A 76 -13.91 -21.27 2.93
N ALA A 77 -14.57 -21.45 4.08
CA ALA A 77 -14.92 -20.35 4.97
C ALA A 77 -13.67 -19.61 5.48
N ILE A 78 -12.63 -20.33 5.91
CA ILE A 78 -11.37 -19.73 6.39
C ILE A 78 -10.66 -18.99 5.25
N LYS A 79 -10.57 -19.60 4.05
CA LYS A 79 -10.02 -18.94 2.86
C LYS A 79 -10.77 -17.65 2.53
N TRP A 80 -12.09 -17.69 2.55
CA TRP A 80 -12.93 -16.54 2.21
C TRP A 80 -12.80 -15.43 3.23
N GLN A 81 -12.77 -15.77 4.51
CA GLN A 81 -12.58 -14.80 5.60
C GLN A 81 -11.22 -14.12 5.49
N LEU A 82 -10.14 -14.89 5.30
CA LEU A 82 -8.80 -14.33 5.13
C LEU A 82 -8.71 -13.42 3.90
N ARG A 83 -9.22 -13.86 2.74
CA ARG A 83 -9.29 -13.05 1.52
C ARG A 83 -10.05 -11.76 1.76
N HIS A 84 -11.22 -11.84 2.39
CA HIS A 84 -12.04 -10.66 2.67
C HIS A 84 -11.28 -9.65 3.54
N HIS A 85 -10.58 -10.12 4.56
CA HIS A 85 -9.77 -9.26 5.43
C HIS A 85 -8.57 -8.64 4.69
N MET A 86 -7.87 -9.43 3.86
CA MET A 86 -6.80 -8.95 2.99
C MET A 86 -7.29 -7.88 2.00
N THR A 87 -8.38 -8.15 1.29
CA THR A 87 -9.01 -7.21 0.35
C THR A 87 -9.45 -5.94 1.05
N PHE A 88 -10.11 -6.05 2.21
CA PHE A 88 -10.54 -4.89 2.99
C PHE A 88 -9.35 -3.99 3.37
N LEU A 89 -8.25 -4.55 3.87
CA LEU A 89 -7.07 -3.77 4.23
C LEU A 89 -6.46 -3.09 3.00
N VAL A 90 -6.25 -3.84 1.92
CA VAL A 90 -5.62 -3.33 0.68
C VAL A 90 -6.48 -2.26 0.00
N ASP A 91 -7.81 -2.43 -0.04
CA ASP A 91 -8.72 -1.45 -0.62
C ASP A 91 -8.73 -0.15 0.18
N ASN A 92 -8.76 -0.22 1.52
CA ASN A 92 -8.69 0.97 2.37
C ASN A 92 -7.34 1.69 2.27
N LEU A 93 -6.24 0.93 2.21
CA LEU A 93 -4.90 1.49 1.98
C LEU A 93 -4.84 2.20 0.63
N GLN A 94 -5.33 1.56 -0.44
CA GLN A 94 -5.33 2.15 -1.78
C GLN A 94 -6.18 3.41 -1.83
N TYR A 95 -7.35 3.41 -1.18
CA TYR A 95 -8.22 4.58 -1.11
C TYR A 95 -7.52 5.76 -0.41
N TYR A 96 -6.90 5.51 0.74
CA TYR A 96 -6.14 6.54 1.46
C TYR A 96 -5.02 7.13 0.61
N LEU A 97 -4.22 6.27 -0.04
CA LEU A 97 -3.13 6.72 -0.89
C LEU A 97 -3.64 7.57 -2.06
N GLN A 98 -4.76 7.21 -2.68
CA GLN A 98 -5.30 7.92 -3.84
C GLN A 98 -6.03 9.20 -3.48
N VAL A 99 -6.95 9.16 -2.53
CA VAL A 99 -7.85 10.27 -2.24
C VAL A 99 -7.24 11.20 -1.20
N ASP A 100 -6.86 10.65 -0.05
CA ASP A 100 -6.45 11.49 1.09
C ASP A 100 -5.01 12.02 0.90
N VAL A 101 -4.14 11.26 0.24
CA VAL A 101 -2.74 11.68 -0.02
C VAL A 101 -2.55 12.29 -1.41
N LEU A 102 -2.73 11.51 -2.49
CA LEU A 102 -2.38 11.96 -3.83
C LEU A 102 -3.25 13.12 -4.31
N GLU A 103 -4.58 12.98 -4.27
CA GLU A 103 -5.50 14.00 -4.76
C GLU A 103 -5.43 15.30 -3.93
N SER A 104 -5.39 15.17 -2.60
CA SER A 104 -5.23 16.31 -1.68
C SER A 104 -3.92 17.07 -1.94
N GLN A 105 -2.78 16.38 -1.95
CA GLN A 105 -1.48 17.02 -2.16
C GLN A 105 -1.36 17.61 -3.58
N PHE A 106 -1.93 16.95 -4.59
CA PHE A 106 -1.90 17.44 -5.97
C PHE A 106 -2.75 18.69 -6.14
N SER A 107 -3.93 18.73 -5.53
CA SER A 107 -4.81 19.91 -5.52
C SER A 107 -4.12 21.11 -4.87
N GLN A 108 -3.44 20.91 -3.73
CA GLN A 108 -2.66 21.96 -3.07
C GLN A 108 -1.53 22.48 -3.96
N LEU A 109 -0.78 21.58 -4.63
CA LEU A 109 0.28 21.97 -5.56
C LEU A 109 -0.27 22.82 -6.71
N LEU A 110 -1.36 22.37 -7.35
CA LEU A 110 -2.00 23.09 -8.45
C LEU A 110 -2.47 24.48 -8.01
N GLN A 111 -3.07 24.60 -6.82
CA GLN A 111 -3.50 25.88 -6.29
C GLN A 111 -2.30 26.83 -6.12
N GLN A 112 -1.19 26.35 -5.54
CA GLN A 112 0.02 27.15 -5.37
C GLN A 112 0.59 27.61 -6.71
N ILE A 113 0.70 26.70 -7.69
CA ILE A 113 1.17 27.01 -9.04
C ILE A 113 0.30 28.08 -9.71
N ASN A 114 -1.02 27.98 -9.55
CA ASN A 114 -1.96 28.95 -10.15
C ASN A 114 -1.97 30.31 -9.43
N SER A 115 -1.60 30.35 -8.16
CA SER A 115 -1.60 31.58 -7.34
C SER A 115 -0.32 32.42 -7.46
N THR A 116 0.77 31.85 -7.99
CA THR A 116 2.07 32.53 -8.10
C THR A 116 2.54 32.61 -9.55
N ARG A 117 3.40 33.59 -9.83
CA ARG A 117 4.15 33.69 -11.10
C ARG A 117 5.66 33.56 -10.89
N ASP A 118 6.07 33.32 -9.67
CA ASP A 118 7.48 33.14 -9.31
C ASP A 118 7.90 31.68 -9.46
N PHE A 119 8.98 31.46 -10.20
CA PHE A 119 9.51 30.12 -10.47
C PHE A 119 10.03 29.44 -9.19
N GLU A 120 10.70 30.18 -8.32
CA GLU A 120 11.25 29.61 -7.08
C GLU A 120 10.13 29.15 -6.14
N SER A 121 9.04 29.90 -6.06
CA SER A 121 7.84 29.50 -5.34
C SER A 121 7.24 28.19 -5.89
N ILE A 122 7.16 28.03 -7.21
CA ILE A 122 6.70 26.78 -7.85
C ILE A 122 7.63 25.61 -7.52
N ARG A 123 8.95 25.84 -7.59
CA ARG A 123 9.96 24.82 -7.27
C ARG A 123 9.86 24.35 -5.83
N LEU A 124 9.73 25.28 -4.88
CA LEU A 124 9.57 24.95 -3.45
C LEU A 124 8.25 24.23 -3.17
N ALA A 125 7.15 24.66 -3.80
CA ALA A 125 5.85 23.98 -3.67
C ALA A 125 5.93 22.53 -4.20
N HIS A 126 6.63 22.31 -5.31
CA HIS A 126 6.86 20.99 -5.88
C HIS A 126 7.73 20.10 -4.98
N ASP A 127 8.82 20.64 -4.42
CA ASP A 127 9.68 19.92 -3.47
C ASP A 127 8.90 19.52 -2.20
N HIS A 128 8.04 20.41 -1.70
CA HIS A 128 7.16 20.15 -0.56
C HIS A 128 6.13 19.07 -0.89
N PHE A 129 5.46 19.18 -2.04
CA PHE A 129 4.52 18.18 -2.54
C PHE A 129 5.12 16.78 -2.55
N LEU A 130 6.31 16.62 -3.14
CA LEU A 130 6.94 15.30 -3.28
C LEU A 130 7.44 14.75 -1.93
N SER A 131 7.91 15.63 -1.04
CA SER A 131 8.30 15.26 0.32
C SER A 131 7.09 14.77 1.12
N ASN A 132 5.96 15.45 1.01
CA ASN A 132 4.71 15.04 1.65
C ASN A 132 4.16 13.74 1.09
N LEU A 133 4.22 13.52 -0.24
CA LEU A 133 3.82 12.25 -0.83
C LEU A 133 4.60 11.08 -0.23
N LEU A 134 5.93 11.20 -0.12
CA LEU A 134 6.77 10.15 0.46
C LEU A 134 6.49 9.94 1.95
N ALA A 135 6.27 11.01 2.71
CA ALA A 135 5.99 10.95 4.14
C ALA A 135 4.61 10.34 4.45
N GLN A 136 3.55 10.91 3.85
CA GLN A 136 2.16 10.53 4.09
C GLN A 136 1.81 9.17 3.48
N SER A 137 2.51 8.73 2.42
CA SER A 137 2.39 7.35 1.91
C SER A 137 3.12 6.30 2.76
N PHE A 138 3.66 6.69 3.93
CA PHE A 138 4.45 5.88 4.86
C PHE A 138 5.79 5.36 4.35
N ILE A 139 6.22 5.77 3.15
CA ILE A 139 7.47 5.30 2.52
C ILE A 139 8.69 5.70 3.36
N LEU A 140 8.67 6.90 3.96
CA LEU A 140 9.75 7.37 4.82
C LEU A 140 9.74 6.72 6.22
N LEU A 141 8.59 6.18 6.66
CA LEU A 141 8.45 5.52 7.95
C LEU A 141 8.81 4.05 7.82
N LYS A 142 10.11 3.74 7.92
CA LYS A 142 10.66 2.39 7.71
C LYS A 142 9.87 1.25 8.39
N PRO A 143 9.45 1.35 9.67
CA PRO A 143 8.68 0.28 10.31
C PRO A 143 7.32 0.04 9.65
N ALA A 144 6.59 1.11 9.30
CA ALA A 144 5.30 1.00 8.62
C ALA A 144 5.49 0.49 7.18
N PHE A 145 6.47 1.03 6.45
CA PHE A 145 6.77 0.61 5.09
C PHE A 145 7.14 -0.88 5.01
N HIS A 146 7.99 -1.36 5.93
CA HIS A 146 8.33 -2.78 6.01
C HIS A 146 7.09 -3.63 6.29
N CYS A 147 6.29 -3.25 7.28
CA CYS A 147 5.06 -3.96 7.63
C CYS A 147 4.04 -4.00 6.47
N LEU A 148 3.90 -2.90 5.72
CA LEU A 148 3.05 -2.83 4.53
C LEU A 148 3.55 -3.77 3.42
N ASN A 149 4.85 -3.78 3.13
CA ASN A 149 5.40 -4.69 2.11
C ASN A 149 5.21 -6.16 2.51
N GLU A 150 5.45 -6.52 3.78
CA GLU A 150 5.17 -7.87 4.29
C GLU A 150 3.69 -8.25 4.14
N ILE A 151 2.77 -7.32 4.39
CA ILE A 151 1.33 -7.53 4.15
C ILE A 151 1.05 -7.80 2.67
N LEU A 152 1.63 -7.01 1.76
CA LEU A 152 1.48 -7.20 0.32
C LEU A 152 2.03 -8.56 -0.13
N ASP A 153 3.18 -8.99 0.39
CA ASP A 153 3.80 -10.29 0.09
C ASP A 153 2.99 -11.47 0.63
N LEU A 154 2.39 -11.33 1.82
CA LEU A 154 1.45 -12.33 2.37
C LEU A 154 0.20 -12.44 1.51
N CYS A 155 -0.35 -11.32 1.01
CA CYS A 155 -1.47 -11.31 0.07
C CYS A 155 -1.10 -11.98 -1.26
N HIS A 156 0.07 -11.68 -1.82
CA HIS A 156 0.59 -12.35 -3.02
C HIS A 156 0.72 -13.87 -2.82
N SER A 157 1.29 -14.29 -1.69
CA SER A 157 1.45 -15.71 -1.34
C SER A 157 0.10 -16.42 -1.21
N PHE A 158 -0.89 -15.75 -0.60
CA PHE A 158 -2.27 -16.23 -0.55
C PHE A 158 -2.88 -16.38 -1.94
N CYS A 159 -2.74 -15.38 -2.81
CA CYS A 159 -3.24 -15.43 -4.18
C CYS A 159 -2.63 -16.60 -4.96
N SER A 160 -1.33 -16.84 -4.80
CA SER A 160 -0.63 -17.96 -5.42
C SER A 160 -1.17 -19.32 -4.92
N LEU A 161 -1.34 -19.47 -3.60
CA LEU A 161 -1.89 -20.68 -2.98
C LEU A 161 -3.30 -21.01 -3.50
N VAL A 162 -4.17 -19.99 -3.57
CA VAL A 162 -5.54 -20.13 -4.07
C VAL A 162 -5.57 -20.45 -5.57
N SER A 163 -4.68 -19.84 -6.36
CA SER A 163 -4.65 -20.05 -7.81
C SER A 163 -4.15 -21.45 -8.19
N GLN A 164 -3.20 -21.98 -7.41
CA GLN A 164 -2.67 -23.33 -7.57
C GLN A 164 -3.66 -24.40 -7.11
N ASN A 165 -4.42 -24.15 -6.04
CA ASN A 165 -5.37 -25.09 -5.46
C ASN A 165 -6.82 -24.71 -5.78
N ARG A 166 -7.27 -25.07 -6.98
CA ARG A 166 -8.67 -24.87 -7.42
C ARG A 166 -9.68 -25.78 -6.73
N GLY A 167 -9.21 -26.81 -6.04
CA GLY A 167 -10.02 -27.78 -5.29
C GLY A 167 -9.86 -27.66 -3.77
N PRO A 168 -10.26 -28.71 -3.01
CA PRO A 168 -10.02 -28.79 -1.58
C PRO A 168 -8.51 -28.65 -1.29
N LEU A 169 -8.15 -27.93 -0.22
CA LEU A 169 -6.77 -27.94 0.23
C LEU A 169 -6.43 -29.31 0.78
N ASP A 170 -5.24 -29.80 0.44
CA ASP A 170 -4.60 -30.87 1.17
C ASP A 170 -4.14 -30.39 2.56
N GLU A 171 -3.62 -31.31 3.38
CA GLU A 171 -3.13 -30.97 4.72
C GLU A 171 -2.02 -29.90 4.67
N ARG A 172 -1.17 -29.94 3.63
CA ARG A 172 -0.09 -28.97 3.42
C ARG A 172 -0.64 -27.58 3.09
N GLY A 173 -1.59 -27.48 2.15
CA GLY A 173 -2.25 -26.24 1.80
C GLY A 173 -3.02 -25.63 2.98
N THR A 174 -3.61 -26.46 3.83
CA THR A 174 -4.29 -26.01 5.06
C THR A 174 -3.29 -25.46 6.09
N ALA A 175 -2.15 -26.12 6.27
CA ALA A 175 -1.07 -25.63 7.13
C ALA A 175 -0.50 -24.29 6.62
N GLN A 176 -0.24 -24.18 5.31
CA GLN A 176 0.21 -22.95 4.68
C GLN A 176 -0.81 -21.81 4.85
N LEU A 177 -2.10 -22.08 4.65
CA LEU A 177 -3.16 -21.10 4.87
C LEU A 177 -3.18 -20.61 6.32
N SER A 178 -2.98 -21.50 7.30
CA SER A 178 -2.90 -21.11 8.72
C SER A 178 -1.70 -20.21 9.02
N ILE A 179 -0.54 -20.50 8.43
CA ILE A 179 0.66 -19.66 8.55
C ILE A 179 0.41 -18.27 7.97
N LEU A 180 -0.16 -18.20 6.76
CA LEU A 180 -0.51 -16.94 6.11
C LEU A 180 -1.51 -16.13 6.93
N ALA A 181 -2.55 -16.77 7.48
CA ALA A 181 -3.54 -16.11 8.31
C ALA A 181 -2.92 -15.50 9.58
N LYS A 182 -2.07 -16.26 10.27
CA LYS A 182 -1.35 -15.79 11.47
C LYS A 182 -0.39 -14.65 11.14
N GLY A 183 0.38 -14.79 10.07
CA GLY A 183 1.30 -13.75 9.59
C GLY A 183 0.56 -12.45 9.28
N PHE A 184 -0.53 -12.55 8.52
CA PHE A 184 -1.34 -11.38 8.15
C PHE A 184 -1.98 -10.71 9.37
N SER A 185 -2.51 -11.49 10.31
CA SER A 185 -3.07 -10.95 11.55
C SER A 185 -2.02 -10.25 12.41
N CYS A 186 -0.81 -10.82 12.50
CA CYS A 186 0.29 -10.20 13.24
C CYS A 186 0.73 -8.88 12.60
N GLN A 187 0.95 -8.87 11.28
CA GLN A 187 1.40 -7.67 10.56
C GLN A 187 0.33 -6.58 10.53
N SER A 188 -0.93 -6.92 10.26
CA SER A 188 -2.03 -5.94 10.31
C SER A 188 -2.19 -5.31 11.70
N SER A 189 -2.03 -6.10 12.77
CA SER A 189 -2.04 -5.59 14.15
C SER A 189 -0.83 -4.70 14.46
N LEU A 190 0.36 -5.06 13.96
CA LEU A 190 1.57 -4.25 14.11
C LEU A 190 1.44 -2.92 13.37
N LEU A 191 0.98 -2.95 12.12
CA LEU A 191 0.70 -1.76 11.31
C LEU A 191 -0.24 -0.83 12.05
N PHE A 192 -1.35 -1.35 12.56
CA PHE A 192 -2.32 -0.56 13.31
C PHE A 192 -1.68 0.12 14.53
N LYS A 193 -0.88 -0.59 15.32
CA LYS A 193 -0.15 -0.02 16.47
C LYS A 193 0.83 1.09 16.06
N ILE A 194 1.57 0.88 14.97
CA ILE A 194 2.51 1.88 14.44
C ILE A 194 1.74 3.13 14.01
N LEU A 195 0.67 2.97 13.22
CA LEU A 195 -0.13 4.08 12.72
C LEU A 195 -0.83 4.84 13.85
N SER A 196 -1.38 4.15 14.85
CA SER A 196 -1.94 4.78 16.06
C SER A 196 -0.88 5.57 16.85
N SER A 197 0.34 5.03 16.97
CA SER A 197 1.44 5.75 17.61
C SER A 197 1.79 7.02 16.84
N VAL A 198 1.87 6.95 15.51
CA VAL A 198 2.15 8.13 14.66
C VAL A 198 1.07 9.19 14.81
N HIS A 199 -0.20 8.78 14.78
CA HIS A 199 -1.34 9.69 14.98
C HIS A 199 -1.28 10.40 16.35
N ASN A 200 -0.87 9.71 17.42
CA ASN A 200 -0.77 10.32 18.74
C ASN A 200 0.34 11.38 18.84
N HIS A 201 1.37 11.32 17.98
CA HIS A 201 2.45 12.30 17.95
C HIS A 201 2.23 13.42 16.92
N GLN A 202 1.41 13.17 15.89
CA GLN A 202 1.08 14.12 14.84
C GLN A 202 -0.41 14.05 14.58
N ILE A 203 -1.14 15.12 14.90
CA ILE A 203 -2.56 15.27 14.59
C ILE A 203 -2.71 15.45 13.07
N ASN A 204 -2.60 14.34 12.34
CA ASN A 204 -2.86 14.29 10.91
C ASN A 204 -4.29 13.74 10.73
N SER A 205 -5.21 14.63 10.33
CA SER A 205 -6.63 14.32 10.13
C SER A 205 -6.83 13.15 9.17
N ASP A 206 -6.01 13.06 8.13
CA ASP A 206 -6.14 12.04 7.09
C ASP A 206 -5.73 10.65 7.61
N LEU A 207 -4.68 10.60 8.45
CA LEU A 207 -4.27 9.37 9.13
C LEU A 207 -5.32 8.90 10.15
N ALA A 208 -5.98 9.83 10.85
CA ALA A 208 -7.08 9.51 11.76
C ALA A 208 -8.22 8.83 11.01
N GLN A 209 -8.55 9.33 9.82
CA GLN A 209 -9.62 8.80 9.00
C GLN A 209 -9.29 7.42 8.42
N LEU A 210 -8.03 7.18 8.02
CA LEU A 210 -7.55 5.83 7.68
C LEU A 210 -7.67 4.87 8.87
N LEU A 211 -7.21 5.27 10.07
CA LEU A 211 -7.29 4.44 11.27
C LEU A 211 -8.75 4.07 11.61
N LEU A 212 -9.67 5.03 11.52
CA LEU A 212 -11.10 4.81 11.71
C LEU A 212 -11.68 3.85 10.67
N ARG A 213 -11.29 3.97 9.40
CA ARG A 213 -11.72 3.04 8.35
C ARG A 213 -11.16 1.64 8.58
N LEU A 214 -9.87 1.51 8.93
CA LEU A 214 -9.24 0.22 9.22
C LEU A 214 -9.84 -0.46 10.46
N ASP A 215 -10.26 0.32 11.46
CA ASP A 215 -10.89 -0.17 12.69
C ASP A 215 -12.42 -0.04 12.70
N TYR A 216 -13.07 0.07 11.54
CA TYR A 216 -14.52 0.31 11.46
C TYR A 216 -15.37 -0.73 12.23
N ASN A 217 -14.88 -1.97 12.38
CA ASN A 217 -15.52 -3.03 13.19
C ASN A 217 -14.89 -3.23 14.58
N LYS A 218 -14.07 -2.28 15.05
CA LYS A 218 -13.24 -2.37 16.28
C LYS A 218 -12.36 -3.61 16.33
N TYR A 219 -12.07 -4.24 15.19
CA TYR A 219 -11.35 -5.50 15.14
C TYR A 219 -9.96 -5.38 15.77
N TYR A 220 -9.27 -4.27 15.49
CA TYR A 220 -7.94 -4.03 16.04
C TYR A 220 -8.01 -3.44 17.45
N THR A 221 -9.02 -2.62 17.74
CA THR A 221 -9.24 -2.12 19.11
C THR A 221 -9.55 -3.25 20.09
N HIS A 222 -10.35 -4.25 19.70
CA HIS A 222 -10.62 -5.44 20.50
C HIS A 222 -9.40 -6.37 20.63
N ALA A 223 -8.45 -6.32 19.69
CA ALA A 223 -7.18 -7.04 19.73
C ALA A 223 -6.08 -6.30 20.52
N GLY A 224 -6.44 -5.25 21.29
CA GLY A 224 -5.51 -4.47 22.11
C GLY A 224 -4.85 -3.29 21.40
N GLY A 225 -5.38 -2.88 20.24
CA GLY A 225 -5.11 -1.57 19.66
C GLY A 225 -5.84 -0.47 20.43
N THR A 226 -5.24 0.71 20.55
CA THR A 226 -5.92 1.90 21.05
C THR A 226 -6.04 2.89 19.91
N LEU A 227 -7.27 3.19 19.46
CA LEU A 227 -7.52 4.51 18.90
C LEU A 227 -7.37 5.50 20.04
N GLY A 228 -6.47 6.48 19.90
CA GLY A 228 -6.47 7.64 20.78
C GLY A 228 -7.90 8.18 20.86
N SER A 229 -8.34 8.55 22.07
CA SER A 229 -9.70 9.04 22.32
C SER A 229 -10.07 10.10 21.28
N VAL A 230 -10.93 9.73 20.32
CA VAL A 230 -11.60 10.71 19.48
C VAL A 230 -12.59 11.40 20.41
N GLY A 231 -12.16 12.53 20.97
CA GLY A 231 -13.06 13.48 21.61
C GLY A 231 -14.05 13.94 20.55
N LEU A 232 -15.22 13.32 20.55
CA LEU A 232 -16.45 13.94 20.06
C LEU A 232 -16.90 14.89 21.18
N GLU A 233 -16.46 16.14 21.10
CA GLU A 233 -17.24 17.28 21.58
C GLU A 233 -17.90 17.96 20.37
#